data_AF-A0A397GCQ6-F1
#
_entry.id   AF-A0A397GCQ6-F1
#
_cell.length_a   1.000
_cell.length_b   1.000
_cell.length_c   1.000
_cell.angle_alpha   90.00
_cell.angle_beta   90.00
_cell.angle_gamma   90.00
#
_symmetry.space_group_name_H-M   'P 1'
#
loop_
_entity.id
_entity.type
_entity.pdbx_description
1 polymer ?
#
loop_
_entity_poly.entity_id
_entity_poly.type
_entity_poly.pdbx_seq_one_letter_code
_entity_poly.pdbx_strand_id
1 'polypeptide(L)'
;MSHNTHNTNNLLNGDNNKDNNDKGNNKDINNNDFQGRRYHNATNDIITMMNAQHELMRNVWKGDFISPIEEDLIVGGCGNGTWLLQLTQDYPLNNYTGIDMSPIFPKNIPPQSKINFIQTNILQGLPFESNEFDFVHMRFLNTSFTEKQWGEIVIPDLTRVTKPKR
;
A
#
# COMPACT_ATOMS: atom_id res chain seq x y z
N MET A 1 -20.09 -49.99 50.09
CA MET A 1 -20.27 -51.37 49.60
C MET A 1 -20.45 -51.28 48.09
N SER A 2 -19.35 -51.35 47.32
CA SER A 2 -18.70 -52.56 46.78
C SER A 2 -19.39 -53.03 45.48
N HIS A 3 -18.72 -52.78 44.33
CA HIS A 3 -18.23 -53.80 43.37
C HIS A 3 -19.33 -54.32 42.41
N ASN A 4 -19.14 -54.67 41.14
CA ASN A 4 -18.02 -55.18 40.34
C ASN A 4 -18.45 -55.02 38.84
N THR A 5 -17.69 -54.40 37.94
CA THR A 5 -16.79 -54.99 36.90
C THR A 5 -17.31 -56.16 36.05
N HIS A 6 -17.23 -56.04 34.71
CA HIS A 6 -16.41 -56.84 33.75
C HIS A 6 -16.79 -56.43 32.30
N ASN A 7 -15.87 -55.91 31.45
CA ASN A 7 -14.86 -56.59 30.61
C ASN A 7 -15.53 -57.37 29.44
N THR A 8 -15.20 -57.28 28.15
CA THR A 8 -13.88 -57.37 27.45
C THR A 8 -13.99 -56.96 25.97
N ASN A 9 -12.83 -56.58 25.41
CA ASN A 9 -12.50 -56.34 23.99
C ASN A 9 -12.65 -57.56 23.05
N ASN A 10 -12.84 -57.29 21.75
CA ASN A 10 -12.36 -58.06 20.58
C ASN A 10 -12.16 -57.03 19.44
N LEU A 11 -10.94 -56.63 19.05
CA LEU A 11 -9.92 -57.29 18.21
C LEU A 11 -10.31 -57.47 16.72
N LEU A 12 -9.68 -56.61 15.90
CA LEU A 12 -8.97 -56.85 14.63
C LEU A 12 -9.72 -57.31 13.36
N ASN A 13 -9.65 -56.44 12.34
CA ASN A 13 -9.25 -56.70 10.94
C ASN A 13 -9.52 -55.41 10.13
N GLY A 14 -8.66 -54.87 9.27
CA GLY A 14 -7.35 -55.24 8.76
C GLY A 14 -6.88 -54.12 7.83
N ASP A 15 -5.57 -54.03 7.65
CA ASP A 15 -4.85 -53.06 6.84
C ASP A 15 -5.31 -52.98 5.37
N ASN A 16 -5.20 -51.80 4.75
CA ASN A 16 -4.23 -51.54 3.68
C ASN A 16 -4.50 -50.23 2.91
N ASN A 17 -3.49 -49.36 2.95
CA ASN A 17 -2.97 -48.52 1.86
C ASN A 17 -3.94 -47.65 1.04
N LYS A 18 -3.74 -46.33 1.14
CA LYS A 18 -2.94 -45.59 0.15
C LYS A 18 -2.66 -44.17 0.61
N ASP A 19 -1.36 -43.90 0.75
CA ASP A 19 -0.77 -42.58 0.64
C ASP A 19 -1.34 -41.87 -0.59
N ASN A 20 -2.10 -40.80 -0.37
CA ASN A 20 -2.26 -39.79 -1.38
C ASN A 20 -1.70 -38.50 -0.79
N ASN A 21 -0.44 -38.29 -1.13
CA ASN A 21 0.22 -37.00 -1.23
C ASN A 21 -0.80 -35.89 -1.47
N ASP A 22 -1.19 -35.18 -0.41
CA ASP A 22 -1.78 -33.86 -0.57
C ASP A 22 -0.62 -32.95 -0.96
N LYS A 23 -0.27 -33.03 -2.25
CA LYS A 23 0.65 -32.12 -2.91
C LYS A 23 0.11 -30.76 -2.58
N GLY A 24 0.86 -30.04 -1.75
CA GLY A 24 0.61 -28.65 -1.44
C GLY A 24 0.22 -27.96 -2.73
N ASN A 25 -1.06 -27.59 -2.82
CA ASN A 25 -1.51 -26.59 -3.76
C ASN A 25 -0.84 -25.30 -3.29
N ASN A 26 0.42 -25.16 -3.71
CA ASN A 26 1.11 -23.90 -3.82
C ASN A 26 0.32 -23.14 -4.88
N LYS A 27 -0.85 -22.63 -4.48
CA LYS A 27 -1.65 -21.71 -5.27
C LYS A 27 -0.68 -20.59 -5.57
N ASP A 28 -0.33 -20.47 -6.84
CA ASP A 28 0.56 -19.45 -7.37
C ASP A 28 0.25 -18.15 -6.62
N ILE A 29 1.20 -17.74 -5.75
CA ILE A 29 1.17 -16.42 -5.15
C ILE A 29 1.18 -15.52 -6.38
N ASN A 30 0.04 -14.88 -6.66
CA ASN A 30 -0.12 -13.91 -7.73
C ASN A 30 0.97 -12.85 -7.54
N ASN A 31 2.14 -13.08 -8.13
CA ASN A 31 3.30 -12.24 -7.99
C ASN A 31 3.07 -11.10 -8.98
N ASN A 32 2.23 -10.16 -8.59
CA ASN A 32 2.08 -8.94 -9.34
C ASN A 32 3.43 -8.24 -9.35
N ASP A 33 4.02 -8.12 -10.52
CA ASP A 33 5.29 -7.47 -10.77
C ASP A 33 5.03 -6.23 -11.61
N PHE A 34 5.62 -5.12 -11.21
CA PHE A 34 5.70 -3.92 -12.02
C PHE A 34 7.14 -3.40 -11.99
N GLN A 35 7.75 -3.30 -13.17
CA GLN A 35 9.15 -2.86 -13.33
C GLN A 35 10.16 -3.63 -12.44
N GLY A 36 9.99 -4.96 -12.38
CA GLY A 36 10.90 -5.88 -11.68
C GLY A 36 10.75 -5.89 -10.16
N ARG A 37 9.65 -5.35 -9.63
CA ARG A 37 9.35 -5.30 -8.20
C ARG A 37 7.94 -5.80 -7.92
N ARG A 38 7.85 -6.71 -6.96
CA ARG A 38 6.58 -7.28 -6.51
C ARG A 38 5.81 -6.30 -5.65
N TYR A 39 4.49 -6.27 -5.81
CA TYR A 39 3.57 -5.59 -4.91
C TYR A 39 2.42 -6.51 -4.51
N HIS A 40 1.77 -6.18 -3.38
CA HIS A 40 0.61 -6.91 -2.90
C HIS A 40 -0.66 -6.44 -3.61
N ASN A 41 -1.54 -7.38 -3.97
CA ASN A 41 -2.91 -7.05 -4.33
C ASN A 41 -3.59 -6.35 -3.13
N ALA A 42 -4.30 -5.26 -3.39
CA ALA A 42 -5.15 -4.65 -2.36
C ALA A 42 -6.51 -5.35 -2.33
N THR A 43 -6.75 -6.08 -1.24
CA THR A 43 -8.10 -6.57 -0.90
C THR A 43 -8.94 -5.40 -0.37
N ASN A 44 -10.26 -5.58 -0.32
CA ASN A 44 -11.16 -4.58 0.28
C ASN A 44 -10.81 -4.28 1.74
N ASP A 45 -10.32 -5.27 2.49
CA ASP A 45 -9.87 -5.10 3.88
C ASP A 45 -8.64 -4.19 3.97
N ILE A 46 -7.68 -4.37 3.05
CA ILE A 46 -6.49 -3.50 2.97
C ILE A 46 -6.92 -2.06 2.64
N ILE A 47 -7.82 -1.87 1.68
CA ILE A 47 -8.34 -0.54 1.33
C ILE A 47 -9.04 0.10 2.54
N THR A 48 -9.84 -0.68 3.27
CA THR A 48 -10.55 -0.22 4.48
C THR A 48 -9.56 0.19 5.57
N MET A 49 -8.51 -0.61 5.77
CA MET A 49 -7.43 -0.29 6.70
C MET A 49 -6.69 1.00 6.29
N MET A 50 -6.39 1.21 5.01
CA MET A 50 -5.74 2.43 4.51
C MET A 50 -6.60 3.67 4.75
N ASN A 51 -7.92 3.55 4.56
CA ASN A 51 -8.87 4.62 4.88
C ASN A 51 -8.87 4.91 6.40
N ALA A 52 -8.95 3.88 7.24
CA ALA A 52 -8.91 4.06 8.69
C ALA A 52 -7.58 4.69 9.18
N GLN A 53 -6.46 4.28 8.58
CA GLN A 53 -5.14 4.89 8.86
C GLN A 53 -5.12 6.37 8.49
N HIS A 54 -5.70 6.74 7.35
CA HIS A 54 -5.81 8.14 6.94
C HIS A 54 -6.62 8.96 7.95
N GLU A 55 -7.81 8.48 8.32
CA GLU A 55 -8.70 9.15 9.27
C GLU A 55 -8.04 9.30 10.64
N LEU A 56 -7.33 8.27 11.10
CA LEU A 56 -6.58 8.33 12.36
C LEU A 56 -5.55 9.47 12.33
N MET A 57 -4.75 9.56 11.27
CA MET A 57 -3.73 10.62 11.16
C MET A 57 -4.34 12.00 11.13
N ARG A 58 -5.43 12.18 10.36
CA ARG A 58 -6.14 13.46 10.28
C ARG A 58 -6.70 13.86 11.64
N ASN A 59 -7.21 12.90 12.40
CA ASN A 59 -7.73 13.15 13.74
C ASN A 59 -6.65 13.48 14.77
N VAL A 60 -5.46 12.89 14.66
CA VAL A 60 -4.30 13.17 15.52
C VAL A 60 -3.74 14.56 15.22
N TRP A 61 -3.57 14.90 13.95
CA TRP A 61 -2.99 16.19 13.54
C TRP A 61 -3.99 17.33 13.40
N LYS A 62 -5.30 17.04 13.48
CA LYS A 62 -6.38 17.99 13.22
C LYS A 62 -6.28 18.66 11.84
N GLY A 63 -5.74 17.93 10.87
CA GLY A 63 -5.51 18.38 9.51
C GLY A 63 -4.77 17.34 8.69
N ASP A 64 -4.63 17.59 7.39
CA ASP A 64 -4.01 16.67 6.44
C ASP A 64 -2.48 16.80 6.37
N PHE A 65 -1.95 17.93 6.82
CA PHE A 65 -0.53 18.25 6.95
C PHE A 65 -0.36 19.52 7.82
N ILE A 66 0.88 19.84 8.21
CA ILE A 66 1.19 21.02 9.03
C ILE A 66 1.86 22.15 8.19
N SER A 67 2.28 21.85 6.95
CA SER A 67 2.91 22.81 6.05
C SER A 67 1.93 23.86 5.53
N PRO A 68 2.32 25.13 5.33
CA PRO A 68 1.57 26.00 4.44
C PRO A 68 1.76 25.49 3.01
N ILE A 69 0.79 24.78 2.44
CA ILE A 69 0.85 24.37 1.03
C ILE A 69 0.56 25.61 0.19
N GLU A 70 1.49 25.95 -0.70
CA GLU A 70 1.37 27.14 -1.55
C GLU A 70 0.91 26.82 -2.99
N GLU A 71 1.16 25.63 -3.55
CA GLU A 71 0.56 25.10 -4.80
C GLU A 71 1.16 23.69 -5.09
N ASP A 72 0.75 22.99 -6.17
CA ASP A 72 1.27 21.72 -6.73
C ASP A 72 1.90 20.66 -5.78
N LEU A 73 1.20 19.51 -5.64
CA LEU A 73 1.55 18.43 -4.72
C LEU A 73 1.77 17.07 -5.42
N ILE A 74 2.89 16.40 -5.10
CA ILE A 74 3.12 14.98 -5.42
C ILE A 74 3.16 14.09 -4.17
N VAL A 75 2.57 12.90 -4.29
CA VAL A 75 2.49 11.91 -3.22
C VAL A 75 3.13 10.61 -3.61
N GLY A 76 4.23 10.28 -2.95
CA GLY A 76 4.91 8.99 -3.05
C GLY A 76 4.14 7.88 -2.34
N GLY A 77 3.83 6.80 -3.05
CA GLY A 77 3.07 5.66 -2.52
C GLY A 77 1.68 6.07 -2.06
N CYS A 78 0.91 6.70 -2.96
CA CYS A 78 -0.41 7.22 -2.67
C CYS A 78 -1.44 6.12 -2.38
N GLY A 79 -1.11 4.85 -2.66
CA GLY A 79 -2.01 3.73 -2.49
C GLY A 79 -3.30 3.93 -3.27
N ASN A 80 -4.43 3.81 -2.57
CA ASN A 80 -5.75 4.06 -3.15
C ASN A 80 -6.11 5.55 -3.28
N GLY A 81 -5.20 6.47 -2.98
CA GLY A 81 -5.38 7.90 -3.24
C GLY A 81 -6.30 8.64 -2.27
N THR A 82 -6.79 8.02 -1.18
CA THR A 82 -7.76 8.66 -0.26
C THR A 82 -7.28 10.02 0.25
N TRP A 83 -6.01 10.12 0.63
CA TRP A 83 -5.46 11.39 1.11
C TRP A 83 -5.54 12.50 0.06
N LEU A 84 -5.20 12.19 -1.19
CA LEU A 84 -5.27 13.17 -2.27
C LEU A 84 -6.71 13.56 -2.60
N LEU A 85 -7.64 12.61 -2.59
CA LEU A 85 -9.06 12.90 -2.78
C LEU A 85 -9.59 13.83 -1.68
N GLN A 86 -9.13 13.66 -0.44
CA GLN A 86 -9.46 14.58 0.65
C GLN A 86 -8.88 15.98 0.38
N LEU A 87 -7.61 16.06 -0.02
CA LEU A 87 -6.98 17.34 -0.35
C LEU A 87 -7.64 18.08 -1.51
N THR A 88 -8.10 17.37 -2.54
CA THR A 88 -8.83 18.01 -3.66
C THR A 88 -10.13 18.67 -3.21
N GLN A 89 -10.72 18.24 -2.09
CA GLN A 89 -11.90 18.88 -1.52
C GLN A 89 -11.52 20.10 -0.68
N ASP A 90 -10.46 20.00 0.11
CA ASP A 90 -10.02 21.05 1.02
C ASP A 90 -9.30 22.20 0.28
N TYR A 91 -8.56 21.90 -0.78
CA TYR A 91 -7.84 22.88 -1.62
C TYR A 91 -8.07 22.58 -3.12
N PRO A 92 -9.27 22.92 -3.67
CA PRO A 92 -9.68 22.52 -5.02
C PRO A 92 -8.95 23.23 -6.16
N LEU A 93 -8.19 24.30 -5.87
CA LEU A 93 -7.50 25.07 -6.90
C LEU A 93 -6.14 24.49 -7.29
N ASN A 94 -5.55 23.65 -6.43
CA ASN A 94 -4.21 23.09 -6.59
C ASN A 94 -4.21 21.87 -7.51
N ASN A 95 -3.06 21.55 -8.10
CA ASN A 95 -2.86 20.31 -8.84
C ASN A 95 -2.26 19.22 -7.94
N TYR A 96 -2.69 17.98 -8.17
CA TYR A 96 -2.31 16.83 -7.38
C TYR A 96 -1.83 15.69 -8.26
N THR A 97 -0.71 15.07 -7.88
CA THR A 97 -0.21 13.87 -8.53
C THR A 97 0.00 12.77 -7.51
N GLY A 98 -0.74 11.67 -7.65
CA GLY A 98 -0.56 10.46 -6.86
C GLY A 98 0.28 9.45 -7.63
N ILE A 99 1.29 8.89 -6.98
CA ILE A 99 2.05 7.79 -7.56
C ILE A 99 2.01 6.55 -6.66
N ASP A 100 1.82 5.38 -7.26
CA ASP A 100 1.98 4.11 -6.56
C ASP A 100 2.41 3.03 -7.56
N MET A 101 3.05 1.99 -7.05
CA MET A 101 3.42 0.84 -7.89
C MET A 101 2.23 -0.11 -8.08
N SER A 102 1.32 -0.15 -7.11
CA SER A 102 0.08 -0.91 -7.17
C SER A 102 -1.00 -0.09 -7.87
N PRO A 103 -1.67 -0.61 -8.91
CA PRO A 103 -2.67 0.13 -9.68
C PRO A 103 -4.04 0.14 -8.97
N ILE A 104 -4.06 0.54 -7.70
CA ILE A 104 -5.25 0.50 -6.82
C ILE A 104 -5.93 1.87 -6.69
N PHE A 105 -5.74 2.71 -7.71
CA PHE A 105 -6.24 4.08 -7.75
C PHE A 105 -7.78 4.16 -7.72
N PRO A 106 -8.36 5.29 -7.28
CA PRO A 106 -9.79 5.51 -7.31
C PRO A 106 -10.34 5.40 -8.74
N LYS A 107 -11.44 4.66 -8.89
CA LYS A 107 -12.13 4.55 -10.19
C LYS A 107 -13.01 5.77 -10.50
N ASN A 108 -13.54 6.40 -9.46
CA ASN A 108 -14.49 7.51 -9.57
C ASN A 108 -13.82 8.79 -9.06
N ILE A 109 -13.09 9.46 -9.94
CA ILE A 109 -12.48 10.76 -9.66
C ILE A 109 -13.48 11.84 -10.12
N PRO A 110 -13.84 12.82 -9.28
CA PRO A 110 -14.75 13.88 -9.70
C PRO A 110 -14.12 14.68 -10.87
N PRO A 111 -14.83 14.91 -12.00
CA PRO A 111 -14.26 15.51 -13.20
C PRO A 111 -13.60 16.88 -13.01
N GLN A 112 -14.07 17.64 -12.02
CA GLN A 112 -13.54 18.96 -11.68
C GLN A 112 -12.25 18.92 -10.83
N SER A 113 -11.85 17.74 -10.34
CA SER A 113 -10.68 17.59 -9.48
C SER A 113 -9.41 17.60 -10.33
N LYS A 114 -8.46 18.48 -10.01
CA LYS A 114 -7.16 18.54 -10.69
C LYS A 114 -6.19 17.50 -10.13
N ILE A 115 -6.55 16.23 -10.24
CA ILE A 115 -5.76 15.10 -9.72
C ILE A 115 -5.43 14.12 -10.83
N ASN A 116 -4.18 13.68 -10.85
CA ASN A 116 -3.69 12.63 -11.74
C ASN A 116 -3.06 11.49 -10.93
N PHE A 117 -3.22 10.25 -11.41
CA PHE A 117 -2.58 9.07 -10.83
C PHE A 117 -1.67 8.40 -11.84
N ILE A 118 -0.44 8.10 -11.42
CA ILE A 118 0.58 7.49 -12.26
C ILE A 118 1.09 6.22 -11.58
N GLN A 119 1.00 5.09 -12.30
CA GLN A 119 1.64 3.86 -11.83
C GLN A 119 3.14 3.93 -12.06
N THR A 120 3.94 3.88 -10.99
CA THR A 120 5.41 3.94 -11.09
C THR A 120 6.11 3.16 -9.98
N ASN A 121 7.26 2.56 -10.29
CA ASN A 121 8.17 2.07 -9.27
C ASN A 121 9.19 3.18 -8.97
N ILE A 122 9.09 3.76 -7.77
CA ILE A 122 9.99 4.84 -7.31
C ILE A 122 11.47 4.44 -7.42
N LEU A 123 11.80 3.15 -7.33
CA LEU A 123 13.18 2.68 -7.49
C LEU A 123 13.75 2.81 -8.90
N GLN A 124 12.90 3.06 -9.91
CA GLN A 124 13.31 3.32 -11.29
C GLN A 124 13.42 4.83 -11.59
N GLY A 125 13.17 5.68 -10.59
CA GLY A 125 13.11 7.12 -10.75
C GLY A 125 11.70 7.62 -11.04
N LEU A 126 11.41 8.79 -10.51
CA LEU A 126 10.18 9.53 -10.68
C LEU A 126 10.14 10.19 -12.07
N PRO A 127 9.05 10.03 -12.83
CA PRO A 127 8.92 10.53 -14.20
C PRO A 127 8.60 12.03 -14.25
N PHE A 128 9.30 12.83 -13.45
CA PHE A 128 9.10 14.26 -13.27
C PHE A 128 10.44 14.98 -13.38
N GLU A 129 10.40 16.25 -13.79
CA GLU A 129 11.56 17.09 -13.87
C GLU A 129 12.04 17.53 -12.48
N SER A 130 13.26 18.08 -12.42
CA SER A 130 13.76 18.63 -11.16
C SER A 130 13.00 19.91 -10.80
N ASN A 131 12.70 20.12 -9.51
CA ASN A 131 11.97 21.29 -9.00
C ASN A 131 10.57 21.46 -9.61
N GLU A 132 9.85 20.37 -9.85
CA GLU A 132 8.50 20.40 -10.42
C GLU A 132 7.43 20.71 -9.37
N PHE A 133 7.57 20.18 -8.16
CA PHE A 133 6.53 20.27 -7.11
C PHE A 133 6.95 21.18 -5.95
N ASP A 134 6.01 21.98 -5.43
CA ASP A 134 6.24 22.81 -4.24
C ASP A 134 6.13 21.98 -2.95
N PHE A 135 5.33 20.91 -2.98
CA PHE A 135 5.17 20.01 -1.86
C PHE A 135 5.26 18.53 -2.28
N VAL A 136 6.10 17.78 -1.57
CA VAL A 136 6.26 16.33 -1.75
C VAL A 136 5.94 15.63 -0.45
N HIS A 137 5.05 14.65 -0.50
CA HIS A 137 4.63 13.90 0.68
C HIS A 137 4.75 12.40 0.45
N MET A 138 5.23 11.68 1.46
CA MET A 138 5.28 10.23 1.46
C MET A 138 5.01 9.74 2.89
N ARG A 139 4.15 8.73 3.02
CA ARG A 139 3.80 8.16 4.32
C ARG A 139 3.58 6.66 4.23
N PHE A 140 3.80 5.97 5.35
CA PHE A 140 3.56 4.52 5.50
C PHE A 140 4.33 3.59 4.56
N LEU A 141 5.46 4.04 4.00
CA LEU A 141 6.37 3.22 3.17
C LEU A 141 7.64 2.76 3.90
N ASN A 142 7.70 2.89 5.23
CA ASN A 142 8.92 2.65 6.02
C ASN A 142 9.56 1.28 5.75
N THR A 143 8.74 0.24 5.60
CA THR A 143 9.18 -1.14 5.34
C THR A 143 9.21 -1.50 3.86
N SER A 144 8.86 -0.58 2.98
CA SER A 144 8.81 -0.84 1.54
C SER A 144 10.20 -0.84 0.91
N PHE A 145 11.14 -0.07 1.47
CA PHE A 145 12.48 0.10 0.93
C PHE A 145 13.56 -0.26 1.95
N THR A 146 14.71 -0.72 1.47
CA THR A 146 15.90 -0.88 2.33
C THR A 146 16.50 0.48 2.69
N GLU A 147 17.31 0.54 3.75
CA GLU A 147 18.03 1.77 4.14
C GLU A 147 18.87 2.33 2.98
N LYS A 148 19.54 1.44 2.24
CA LYS A 148 20.30 1.80 1.04
C LYS A 148 19.40 2.43 -0.04
N GLN A 149 18.26 1.82 -0.33
CA GLN A 149 17.30 2.36 -1.31
C GLN A 149 16.72 3.71 -0.89
N TRP A 150 16.45 3.89 0.41
CA TRP A 150 16.04 5.17 0.97
C TRP A 150 17.11 6.25 0.74
N GLY A 151 18.36 5.96 1.12
CA GLY A 151 19.45 6.94 1.06
C GLY A 151 19.96 7.24 -0.35
N GLU A 152 19.98 6.25 -1.24
CA GLU A 152 20.59 6.39 -2.57
C GLU A 152 19.59 6.70 -3.69
N ILE A 153 18.31 6.36 -3.51
CA ILE A 153 17.31 6.48 -4.59
C ILE A 153 16.13 7.33 -4.13
N VAL A 154 15.39 6.88 -3.11
CA VAL A 154 14.08 7.46 -2.79
C VAL A 154 14.20 8.90 -2.27
N ILE A 155 15.02 9.16 -1.25
CA ILE A 155 15.17 10.52 -0.70
C ILE A 155 15.82 11.47 -1.73
N PRO A 156 16.91 11.09 -2.43
CA PRO A 156 17.47 11.95 -3.47
C PRO A 156 16.47 12.32 -4.55
N ASP A 157 15.66 11.37 -5.01
CA ASP A 157 14.73 11.58 -6.11
C ASP A 157 13.49 12.39 -5.69
N LEU A 158 12.96 12.17 -4.49
CA LEU A 158 11.94 13.04 -3.90
C LEU A 158 12.46 14.48 -3.73
N THR A 159 13.70 14.63 -3.26
CA THR A 159 14.33 15.95 -3.10
C THR A 159 14.53 16.63 -4.45
N ARG A 160 14.96 15.88 -5.48
CA ARG A 160 15.17 16.40 -6.84
C ARG A 160 13.90 17.01 -7.42
N VAL A 161 12.75 16.35 -7.26
CA VAL A 161 11.48 16.85 -7.80
C VAL A 161 10.86 17.95 -6.94
N THR A 162 11.33 18.14 -5.69
CA THR A 162 10.87 19.22 -4.80
C THR A 162 11.60 20.51 -5.12
N LYS A 163 10.86 21.62 -5.27
CA LYS A 163 11.45 22.95 -5.40
C LYS A 163 12.25 23.33 -4.13
N PRO A 164 13.42 23.98 -4.25
CA PRO A 164 14.10 24.55 -3.10
C PRO A 164 13.22 25.64 -2.48
N LYS A 165 13.19 25.71 -1.14
CA LYS A 165 12.48 26.79 -0.44
C LYS A 165 13.06 28.14 -0.86
N ARG A 166 12.18 29.08 -1.23
CA ARG A 166 12.53 30.50 -1.42
C ARG A 166 12.85 31.16 -0.08
#